data_AF-A0A0V1GUL4-F1
#
_entry.id   AF-A0A0V1GUL4-F1
#
_cell.length_a   1.000
_cell.length_b   1.000
_cell.length_c   1.000
_cell.angle_alpha   90.00
_cell.angle_beta   90.00
_cell.angle_gamma   90.00
#
_symmetry.space_group_name_H-M   'P 1'
#
loop_
_entity.id
_entity.type
_entity.pdbx_description
1 polymer ?
#
loop_
_entity_poly.entity_id
_entity_poly.type
_entity_poly.pdbx_seq_one_letter_code
_entity_poly.pdbx_strand_id
1 'polypeptide(L)'
;MWKTDLSTFDSWSFRWESTQELWFILVEEDELPFLRLRSGVNQASVGKFPFTTMTERRSRAMGRASFNARFNITDVICAPSFTCFTAADNFIKGFQDGLEDEMKILNIKVDGGLSSTVEGYYLHKQFRSMVVESGFNVDETYETSVKCPENYKIDPYVNLDWRINAALGSIKKKYSGSMFQMVAVFVDKCLDNVLKGATVGSWPAFKVHVPSVGISPFILEKFEE
;
A
#
# COMPACT_ATOMS: atom_id res chain seq x y z
N MET A 1 -0.72 -22.62 -19.86
CA MET A 1 0.10 -21.40 -19.84
C MET A 1 -0.64 -20.37 -19.01
N TRP A 2 -0.09 -19.94 -17.86
CA TRP A 2 -0.81 -19.16 -16.86
C TRP A 2 -1.15 -17.77 -17.43
N LYS A 3 -2.43 -17.42 -17.49
CA LYS A 3 -2.86 -16.02 -17.62
C LYS A 3 -2.44 -15.33 -16.33
N THR A 4 -1.33 -14.60 -16.34
CA THR A 4 -1.06 -13.60 -15.30
C THR A 4 -2.20 -12.60 -15.39
N ASP A 5 -3.01 -12.53 -14.35
CA ASP A 5 -4.06 -11.53 -14.25
C ASP A 5 -3.36 -10.18 -14.09
N LEU A 6 -3.09 -9.50 -15.22
CA LEU A 6 -2.37 -8.23 -15.27
C LEU A 6 -3.09 -7.14 -14.45
N SER A 7 -4.28 -7.44 -13.93
CA SER A 7 -5.15 -6.56 -13.15
C SER A 7 -4.75 -6.38 -11.69
N THR A 8 -3.93 -7.25 -11.11
CA THR A 8 -3.68 -7.23 -9.65
C THR A 8 -2.23 -7.51 -9.30
N PHE A 9 -1.76 -6.99 -8.17
CA PHE A 9 -0.47 -7.33 -7.61
C PHE A 9 -0.44 -8.76 -7.06
N ASP A 10 0.77 -9.32 -6.97
CA ASP A 10 0.99 -10.49 -6.13
C ASP A 10 0.60 -10.14 -4.70
N SER A 11 -0.20 -10.99 -4.06
CA SER A 11 -0.66 -10.73 -2.70
C SER A 11 -0.98 -12.02 -1.96
N TRP A 12 -0.84 -11.96 -0.65
CA TRP A 12 -1.17 -13.06 0.24
C TRP A 12 -1.60 -12.50 1.59
N SER A 13 -2.48 -13.21 2.27
CA SER A 13 -2.88 -12.85 3.62
C SER A 13 -2.53 -13.96 4.59
N PHE A 14 -2.46 -13.58 5.85
CA PHE A 14 -2.43 -14.54 6.93
C PHE A 14 -3.30 -14.04 8.07
N ARG A 15 -3.81 -15.00 8.83
CA ARG A 15 -4.61 -14.74 10.03
C ARG A 15 -3.78 -15.03 11.27
N TRP A 16 -4.01 -14.25 12.31
CA TRP A 16 -3.53 -14.56 13.66
C TRP A 16 -4.74 -14.54 14.59
N GLU A 17 -4.77 -15.47 15.55
CA GLU A 17 -5.83 -15.56 16.57
C GLU A 17 -7.27 -15.60 16.00
N SER A 18 -7.45 -16.21 14.82
CA SER A 18 -8.70 -16.60 14.16
C SER A 18 -9.59 -15.51 13.56
N THR A 19 -9.46 -14.23 13.95
CA THR A 19 -10.47 -13.20 13.58
C THR A 19 -9.94 -12.01 12.80
N GLN A 20 -8.63 -11.79 12.75
CA GLN A 20 -8.03 -10.68 12.02
C GLN A 20 -7.20 -11.17 10.84
N GLU A 21 -7.27 -10.43 9.74
CA GLU A 21 -6.55 -10.75 8.50
C GLU A 21 -5.63 -9.59 8.10
N LEU A 22 -4.33 -9.89 8.03
CA LEU A 22 -3.34 -8.99 7.43
C LEU A 22 -3.13 -9.42 5.99
N TRP A 23 -3.43 -8.51 5.07
CA TRP A 23 -3.31 -8.76 3.65
C TRP A 23 -2.13 -7.99 3.06
N PHE A 24 -1.06 -8.70 2.71
CA PHE A 24 0.12 -8.11 2.08
C PHE A 24 -0.09 -8.01 0.57
N ILE A 25 0.08 -6.80 0.05
CA ILE A 25 0.06 -6.48 -1.37
C ILE A 25 1.49 -6.12 -1.77
N LEU A 26 2.09 -6.97 -2.59
CA LEU A 26 3.49 -6.88 -2.99
C LEU A 26 3.60 -6.01 -4.23
N VAL A 27 4.13 -4.80 -4.04
CA VAL A 27 4.25 -3.80 -5.09
C VAL A 27 5.60 -3.90 -5.76
N GLU A 28 5.60 -4.05 -7.08
CA GLU A 28 6.79 -3.94 -7.93
C GLU A 28 6.91 -2.50 -8.43
N GLU A 29 8.13 -1.98 -8.53
CA GLU A 29 8.36 -0.74 -9.26
C GLU A 29 8.03 -0.94 -10.73
N ASP A 30 7.27 0.00 -11.30
CA ASP A 30 7.11 0.08 -12.74
C ASP A 30 8.48 0.36 -13.38
N GLU A 31 8.80 -0.25 -14.53
CA GLU A 31 10.06 -0.01 -15.25
C GLU A 31 10.28 1.46 -15.68
N LEU A 32 9.27 2.33 -15.50
CA LEU A 32 9.29 3.77 -15.81
C LEU A 32 8.66 4.60 -14.66
N PRO A 33 9.36 4.79 -13.53
CA PRO A 33 8.80 5.44 -12.33
C PRO A 33 8.82 6.98 -12.38
N PHE A 34 9.50 7.56 -13.38
CA PHE A 34 9.65 9.00 -13.50
C PHE A 34 8.43 9.55 -14.23
N LEU A 35 7.48 10.14 -13.51
CA LEU A 35 6.69 11.33 -13.86
C LEU A 35 5.39 11.32 -13.04
N ARG A 36 5.43 11.89 -11.83
CA ARG A 36 4.45 12.83 -11.26
C ARG A 36 4.45 12.79 -9.72
N LEU A 37 5.44 13.45 -9.12
CA LEU A 37 5.10 14.28 -7.96
C LEU A 37 4.29 15.44 -8.54
N ARG A 38 3.06 15.66 -8.09
CA ARG A 38 2.16 16.70 -8.61
C ARG A 38 2.76 18.07 -8.32
N SER A 39 3.61 18.55 -9.23
CA SER A 39 4.16 19.90 -9.23
C SER A 39 3.01 20.89 -9.32
N GLY A 40 2.79 21.66 -8.25
CA GLY A 40 1.87 22.78 -8.18
C GLY A 40 2.39 23.99 -8.95
N VAL A 41 2.71 23.83 -10.24
CA VAL A 41 3.09 24.96 -11.12
C VAL A 41 2.38 24.84 -12.46
N ASN A 42 1.41 25.74 -12.64
CA ASN A 42 0.76 26.19 -13.88
C ASN A 42 1.28 25.54 -15.19
N GLN A 43 0.67 24.43 -15.58
CA GLN A 43 0.82 23.82 -16.90
C GLN A 43 -0.19 24.43 -17.87
N ALA A 44 0.12 25.62 -18.39
CA ALA A 44 -0.36 26.03 -19.69
C ALA A 44 0.67 25.56 -20.72
N SER A 45 0.24 24.82 -21.75
CA SER A 45 0.98 24.48 -22.99
C SER A 45 1.88 23.21 -23.08
N VAL A 46 1.60 22.15 -22.32
CA VAL A 46 2.02 20.78 -22.75
C VAL A 46 0.79 19.88 -22.76
N GLY A 47 0.55 19.21 -23.90
CA GLY A 47 -0.62 18.35 -24.11
C GLY A 47 -0.82 17.40 -22.93
N LYS A 48 -1.96 17.53 -22.24
CA LYS A 48 -2.35 16.70 -21.10
C LYS A 48 -2.68 15.29 -21.59
N PHE A 49 -1.68 14.44 -21.75
CA PHE A 49 -1.89 13.00 -21.71
C PHE A 49 -1.65 12.53 -20.27
N PRO A 50 -2.68 12.11 -19.53
CA PRO A 50 -2.49 11.46 -18.25
C PRO A 50 -2.12 9.99 -18.51
N PHE A 51 -0.85 9.73 -18.79
CA PHE A 51 -0.36 8.35 -18.67
C PHE A 51 -0.39 7.99 -17.20
N THR A 52 -1.45 7.32 -16.75
CA THR A 52 -1.48 6.66 -15.45
C THR A 52 -0.52 5.48 -15.47
N THR A 53 0.27 5.32 -14.41
CA THR A 53 1.27 4.25 -14.35
C THR A 53 0.59 2.89 -14.21
N MET A 54 1.31 1.80 -14.50
CA MET A 54 0.73 0.45 -14.37
C MET A 54 0.41 0.15 -12.90
N THR A 55 1.24 0.65 -11.97
CA THR A 55 0.99 0.60 -10.53
C THR A 55 -0.34 1.26 -10.15
N GLU A 56 -0.63 2.47 -10.65
CA GLU A 56 -1.90 3.18 -10.40
C GLU A 56 -3.11 2.40 -10.93
N ARG A 57 -3.02 1.88 -12.16
CA ARG A 57 -4.12 1.12 -12.76
C ARG A 57 -4.38 -0.20 -12.01
N ARG A 58 -3.33 -0.95 -11.70
CA ARG A 58 -3.41 -2.22 -10.95
C ARG A 58 -3.99 -2.02 -9.57
N SER A 59 -3.48 -1.05 -8.81
CA SER A 59 -3.99 -0.77 -7.48
C SER A 59 -5.45 -0.32 -7.50
N ARG A 60 -5.85 0.58 -8.40
CA ARG A 60 -7.24 1.01 -8.54
C ARG A 60 -8.18 -0.14 -8.91
N ALA A 61 -7.80 -0.98 -9.88
CA ALA A 61 -8.59 -2.15 -10.25
C ALA A 61 -8.73 -3.14 -9.08
N MET A 62 -7.63 -3.37 -8.35
CA MET A 62 -7.60 -4.23 -7.17
C MET A 62 -8.50 -3.69 -6.05
N GLY A 63 -8.49 -2.39 -5.79
CA GLY A 63 -9.41 -1.73 -4.86
C GLY A 63 -10.86 -1.94 -5.24
N ARG A 64 -11.20 -1.72 -6.51
CA ARG A 64 -12.56 -1.93 -7.03
C ARG A 64 -13.01 -3.38 -6.91
N ALA A 65 -12.13 -4.34 -7.21
CA ALA A 65 -12.42 -5.76 -6.99
C ALA A 65 -12.65 -6.09 -5.52
N SER A 66 -11.83 -5.56 -4.62
CA SER A 66 -11.98 -5.78 -3.18
C SER A 66 -13.32 -5.25 -2.67
N PHE A 67 -13.78 -4.10 -3.17
CA PHE A 67 -15.11 -3.58 -2.87
C PHE A 67 -16.22 -4.52 -3.38
N ASN A 68 -16.13 -4.94 -4.65
CA ASN A 68 -17.09 -5.88 -5.25
C ASN A 68 -17.13 -7.23 -4.51
N ALA A 69 -15.98 -7.70 -4.01
CA ALA A 69 -15.85 -8.90 -3.21
C ALA A 69 -16.29 -8.73 -1.75
N ARG A 70 -16.74 -7.53 -1.35
CA ARG A 70 -17.20 -7.19 0.00
C ARG A 70 -16.15 -7.45 1.08
N PHE A 71 -14.88 -7.22 0.78
CA PHE A 71 -13.82 -7.28 1.80
C PHE A 71 -14.02 -6.20 2.86
N ASN A 72 -13.94 -6.57 4.14
CA ASN A 72 -14.08 -5.65 5.26
C ASN A 72 -12.76 -4.93 5.56
N ILE A 73 -12.32 -4.08 4.64
CA ILE A 73 -11.06 -3.34 4.75
C ILE A 73 -11.26 -2.13 5.64
N THR A 74 -10.65 -2.15 6.82
CA THR A 74 -10.80 -1.08 7.83
C THR A 74 -9.63 -0.11 7.82
N ASP A 75 -8.47 -0.57 7.36
CA ASP A 75 -7.20 0.15 7.45
C ASP A 75 -6.29 -0.20 6.27
N VAL A 76 -5.59 0.82 5.79
CA VAL A 76 -4.60 0.70 4.72
C VAL A 76 -3.26 1.24 5.24
N ILE A 77 -2.25 0.37 5.27
CA ILE A 77 -0.89 0.68 5.70
C ILE A 77 0.05 0.55 4.51
N CYS A 78 1.03 1.43 4.36
CA CYS A 78 2.06 1.31 3.34
C CYS A 78 3.47 1.52 3.89
N ALA A 79 4.45 0.91 3.24
CA ALA A 79 5.85 1.27 3.40
C ALA A 79 6.11 2.71 2.94
N PRO A 80 7.15 3.40 3.48
CA PRO A 80 7.53 4.77 3.08
C PRO A 80 8.28 4.76 1.73
N SER A 81 7.59 4.30 0.69
CA SER A 81 8.04 4.20 -0.70
C SER A 81 7.00 4.85 -1.59
N PHE A 82 7.43 5.63 -2.60
CA PHE A 82 6.50 6.27 -3.53
C PHE A 82 5.63 5.26 -4.25
N THR A 83 6.20 4.12 -4.66
CA THR A 83 5.49 3.08 -5.37
C THR A 83 4.41 2.44 -4.48
N CYS A 84 4.77 2.10 -3.24
CA CYS A 84 3.82 1.57 -2.26
C CYS A 84 2.73 2.58 -1.90
N PHE A 85 3.10 3.85 -1.74
CA PHE A 85 2.18 4.93 -1.41
C PHE A 85 1.19 5.20 -2.54
N THR A 86 1.67 5.33 -3.78
CA THR A 86 0.84 5.48 -4.99
C THR A 86 -0.11 4.31 -5.16
N ALA A 87 0.36 3.08 -4.90
CA ALA A 87 -0.49 1.90 -4.92
C ALA A 87 -1.58 1.96 -3.83
N ALA A 88 -1.24 2.34 -2.60
CA ALA A 88 -2.21 2.46 -1.51
C ALA A 88 -3.28 3.53 -1.79
N ASP A 89 -2.87 4.71 -2.28
CA ASP A 89 -3.76 5.82 -2.62
C ASP A 89 -4.76 5.43 -3.73
N ASN A 90 -4.27 4.82 -4.80
CA ASN A 90 -5.12 4.40 -5.91
C ASN A 90 -5.99 3.20 -5.55
N PHE A 91 -5.52 2.31 -4.68
CA PHE A 91 -6.34 1.25 -4.11
C PHE A 91 -7.52 1.80 -3.32
N ILE A 92 -7.28 2.77 -2.42
CA ILE A 92 -8.35 3.43 -1.67
C ILE A 92 -9.34 4.07 -2.63
N LYS A 93 -8.86 4.85 -3.62
CA LYS A 93 -9.74 5.44 -4.65
C LYS A 93 -10.61 4.37 -5.31
N GLY A 94 -10.01 3.29 -5.81
CA GLY A 94 -10.76 2.20 -6.44
C GLY A 94 -11.75 1.48 -5.51
N PHE A 95 -11.38 1.28 -4.25
CA PHE A 95 -12.23 0.65 -3.23
C PHE A 95 -13.40 1.55 -2.82
N GLN A 96 -13.17 2.87 -2.82
CA GLN A 96 -14.14 3.88 -2.40
C GLN A 96 -14.97 4.46 -3.54
N ASP A 97 -14.59 4.24 -4.81
CA ASP A 97 -15.32 4.66 -6.01
C ASP A 97 -16.80 4.21 -6.02
N GLY A 98 -17.14 3.14 -5.27
CA GLY A 98 -18.49 2.58 -5.17
C GLY A 98 -19.22 2.87 -3.85
N LEU A 99 -18.64 3.66 -2.95
CA LEU A 99 -19.27 3.98 -1.66
C LEU A 99 -20.21 5.19 -1.81
N GLU A 100 -21.34 5.14 -1.09
CA GLU A 100 -22.19 6.32 -0.87
C GLU A 100 -21.52 7.27 0.14
N ASP A 101 -21.85 8.56 0.09
CA ASP A 101 -21.19 9.67 0.82
C ASP A 101 -21.10 9.50 2.36
N GLU A 102 -21.81 8.54 2.95
CA GLU A 102 -21.87 8.30 4.40
C GLU A 102 -20.79 7.34 4.95
N MET A 103 -20.04 6.63 4.09
CA MET A 103 -19.03 5.67 4.57
C MET A 103 -17.71 6.34 4.96
N LYS A 104 -17.09 5.83 6.05
CA LYS A 104 -15.81 6.32 6.56
C LYS A 104 -14.76 6.33 5.45
N ILE A 105 -14.21 7.51 5.18
CA ILE A 105 -13.10 7.68 4.24
C ILE A 105 -11.86 7.00 4.82
N LEU A 106 -11.27 6.06 4.06
CA LEU A 106 -10.01 5.43 4.45
C LEU A 106 -8.87 6.43 4.23
N ASN A 107 -7.95 6.50 5.18
CA ASN A 107 -6.70 7.24 5.06
C ASN A 107 -5.52 6.28 5.01
N ILE A 108 -4.41 6.75 4.46
CA ILE A 108 -3.19 5.96 4.33
C ILE A 108 -2.37 6.09 5.62
N LYS A 109 -1.90 4.96 6.15
CA LYS A 109 -0.99 4.91 7.30
C LYS A 109 0.41 4.55 6.82
N VAL A 110 1.39 5.43 7.02
CA VAL A 110 2.78 5.18 6.61
C VAL A 110 3.54 4.56 7.78
N ASP A 111 4.05 3.33 7.63
CA ASP A 111 4.82 2.63 8.66
C ASP A 111 6.29 2.47 8.26
N GLY A 112 7.18 3.14 8.98
CA GLY A 112 8.62 3.11 8.70
C GLY A 112 9.26 1.74 8.89
N GLY A 113 8.70 0.91 9.77
CA GLY A 113 9.19 -0.46 10.01
C GLY A 113 9.05 -1.37 8.78
N LEU A 114 8.15 -1.02 7.87
CA LEU A 114 7.91 -1.74 6.60
C LEU A 114 8.82 -1.28 5.45
N SER A 115 9.76 -0.35 5.68
CA SER A 115 10.69 0.11 4.65
C SER A 115 11.67 -0.99 4.23
N SER A 116 11.82 -1.20 2.92
CA SER A 116 12.83 -2.09 2.35
C SER A 116 14.26 -1.59 2.59
N THR A 117 14.45 -0.28 2.66
CA THR A 117 15.74 0.37 2.91
C THR A 117 15.85 0.88 4.34
N VAL A 118 17.08 1.05 4.82
CA VAL A 118 17.35 1.66 6.13
C VAL A 118 17.03 3.15 6.07
N GLU A 119 17.35 3.81 4.96
CA GLU A 119 17.08 5.22 4.71
C GLU A 119 15.58 5.52 4.79
N GLY A 120 14.73 4.71 4.12
CA GLY A 120 13.28 4.88 4.18
C GLY A 120 12.73 4.69 5.60
N TYR A 121 13.35 3.82 6.41
CA TYR A 121 13.02 3.69 7.83
C TYR A 121 13.36 4.95 8.62
N TYR A 122 14.52 5.56 8.40
CA TYR A 122 14.89 6.81 9.10
C TYR A 122 14.11 8.02 8.60
N LEU A 123 13.76 8.07 7.31
CA LEU A 123 13.13 9.21 6.65
C LEU A 123 11.60 9.12 6.55
N HIS A 124 10.96 8.09 7.13
CA HIS A 124 9.52 7.89 7.01
C HIS A 124 8.68 9.09 7.50
N LYS A 125 9.16 9.85 8.50
CA LYS A 125 8.47 11.05 8.99
C LYS A 125 8.52 12.19 7.96
N GLN A 126 9.68 12.43 7.36
CA GLN A 126 9.85 13.40 6.28
C GLN A 126 9.01 13.00 5.07
N PHE A 127 9.04 11.72 4.69
CA PHE A 127 8.21 11.18 3.62
C PHE A 127 6.73 11.45 3.90
N ARG A 128 6.26 11.16 5.12
CA ARG A 128 4.88 11.44 5.55
C ARG A 128 4.52 12.94 5.47
N SER A 129 5.39 13.83 5.96
CA SER A 129 5.18 15.28 5.87
C SER A 129 5.02 15.72 4.42
N MET A 130 5.91 15.27 3.54
CA MET A 130 5.90 15.61 2.13
C MET A 130 4.62 15.16 1.40
N VAL A 131 4.11 13.95 1.68
CA VAL A 131 2.86 13.49 1.05
C VAL A 131 1.63 14.21 1.61
N VAL A 132 1.62 14.58 2.89
CA VAL A 132 0.56 15.42 3.49
C VAL A 132 0.57 16.81 2.86
N GLU A 133 1.74 17.45 2.75
CA GLU A 133 1.93 18.75 2.10
C GLU A 133 1.52 18.71 0.61
N SER A 134 1.65 17.55 -0.03
CA SER A 134 1.20 17.32 -1.41
C SER A 134 -0.33 17.12 -1.53
N GLY A 135 -1.07 17.12 -0.42
CA GLY A 135 -2.53 17.05 -0.35
C GLY A 135 -3.11 15.64 -0.34
N PHE A 136 -2.32 14.61 -0.01
CA PHE A 136 -2.84 13.24 0.10
C PHE A 136 -3.52 12.98 1.46
N ASN A 137 -4.52 12.09 1.47
CA ASN A 137 -5.25 11.72 2.68
C ASN A 137 -4.46 10.71 3.53
N VAL A 138 -3.63 11.21 4.44
CA VAL A 138 -2.72 10.42 5.26
C VAL A 138 -3.06 10.59 6.75
N ASP A 139 -3.00 9.51 7.51
CA ASP A 139 -3.15 9.55 8.97
C ASP A 139 -1.89 10.13 9.62
N GLU A 140 -1.90 11.44 9.88
CA GLU A 140 -0.80 12.14 10.55
C GLU A 140 -0.56 11.65 12.00
N THR A 141 -1.63 11.14 12.64
CA THR A 141 -1.60 10.65 14.02
C THR A 141 -1.08 9.22 14.13
N TYR A 142 -0.90 8.53 12.99
CA TYR A 142 -0.38 7.17 12.99
C TYR A 142 1.04 7.13 13.53
N GLU A 143 1.21 6.48 14.68
CA GLU A 143 2.54 6.14 15.17
C GLU A 143 3.11 4.94 14.42
N THR A 144 4.30 5.12 13.85
CA THR A 144 5.07 4.04 13.22
C THR A 144 5.33 2.92 14.23
N SER A 145 5.34 1.68 13.76
CA SER A 145 5.50 0.52 14.63
C SER A 145 6.87 0.41 15.28
N VAL A 146 7.89 1.03 14.69
CA VAL A 146 9.27 0.96 15.17
C VAL A 146 9.77 2.38 15.45
N LYS A 147 10.17 2.64 16.71
CA LYS A 147 10.71 3.94 17.11
C LYS A 147 12.05 4.18 16.44
N CYS A 148 12.07 5.11 15.49
CA CYS A 148 13.30 5.62 14.90
C CYS A 148 14.01 6.55 15.91
N PRO A 149 15.33 6.39 16.13
CA PRO A 149 16.12 7.35 16.90
C PRO A 149 16.02 8.75 16.26
N GLU A 150 15.78 9.79 17.07
CA GLU A 150 15.62 11.18 16.60
C GLU A 150 16.91 11.79 16.04
N ASN A 151 18.05 11.19 16.38
CA ASN A 151 19.38 11.71 16.12
C ASN A 151 19.93 11.38 14.71
N TYR A 152 19.11 10.84 13.78
CA TYR A 152 19.41 10.55 12.36
C TYR A 152 20.76 9.89 12.06
N LYS A 153 21.47 9.38 13.07
CA LYS A 153 22.64 8.53 12.88
C LYS A 153 22.11 7.22 12.35
N ILE A 154 22.21 7.07 11.03
CA ILE A 154 21.92 5.83 10.35
C ILE A 154 22.84 4.78 10.94
N ASP A 155 22.26 3.88 11.73
CA ASP A 155 22.94 2.69 12.17
C ASP A 155 22.73 1.64 11.07
N PRO A 156 23.77 1.32 10.27
CA PRO A 156 23.64 0.38 9.17
C PRO A 156 23.37 -1.05 9.65
N TYR A 157 23.50 -1.32 10.96
CA TYR A 157 23.19 -2.61 11.57
C TYR A 157 21.75 -2.74 12.05
N VAL A 158 20.89 -1.75 11.80
CA VAL A 158 19.44 -1.88 12.04
C VAL A 158 18.89 -2.97 11.12
N ASN A 159 18.79 -4.16 11.70
CA ASN A 159 18.47 -5.38 11.00
C ASN A 159 17.05 -5.30 10.38
N LEU A 160 16.96 -5.58 9.07
CA LEU A 160 15.71 -5.62 8.32
C LEU A 160 14.70 -6.61 8.94
N ASP A 161 15.15 -7.81 9.28
CA ASP A 161 14.32 -8.82 9.94
C ASP A 161 13.77 -8.28 11.26
N TRP A 162 14.60 -7.60 12.06
CA TRP A 162 14.15 -7.02 13.32
C TRP A 162 13.09 -5.94 13.09
N ARG A 163 13.30 -5.02 12.13
CA ARG A 163 12.33 -3.96 11.81
C ARG A 163 10.99 -4.54 11.35
N ILE A 164 11.02 -5.53 10.46
CA ILE A 164 9.81 -6.18 9.95
C ILE A 164 9.11 -6.95 11.07
N ASN A 165 9.83 -7.74 11.88
CA ASN A 165 9.22 -8.46 13.00
C ASN A 165 8.60 -7.52 14.03
N ALA A 166 9.29 -6.42 14.36
CA ALA A 166 8.76 -5.40 15.26
C ALA A 166 7.52 -4.71 14.67
N ALA A 167 7.55 -4.38 13.37
CA ALA A 167 6.42 -3.82 12.65
C ALA A 167 5.18 -4.73 12.70
N LEU A 168 5.36 -5.99 12.32
CA LEU A 168 4.29 -6.98 12.37
C LEU A 168 3.78 -7.21 13.79
N GLY A 169 4.66 -7.27 14.80
CA GLY A 169 4.27 -7.40 16.20
C GLY A 169 3.41 -6.23 16.69
N SER A 170 3.80 -5.00 16.35
CA SER A 170 3.04 -3.79 16.66
C SER A 170 1.67 -3.78 15.98
N ILE A 171 1.62 -4.07 14.67
CA ILE A 171 0.37 -4.14 13.90
C ILE A 171 -0.55 -5.20 14.50
N LYS A 172 -0.04 -6.40 14.77
CA LYS A 172 -0.82 -7.48 15.41
C LYS A 172 -1.42 -7.04 16.74
N LYS A 173 -0.66 -6.31 17.56
CA LYS A 173 -1.11 -5.78 18.85
C LYS A 173 -2.14 -4.64 18.70
N LYS A 174 -1.94 -3.74 17.73
CA LYS A 174 -2.82 -2.59 17.50
C LYS A 174 -4.20 -3.01 17.02
N TYR A 175 -4.24 -4.08 16.24
CA TYR A 175 -5.45 -4.58 15.60
C TYR A 175 -6.00 -5.84 16.28
N SER A 176 -5.51 -6.22 17.48
CA SER A 176 -6.05 -7.37 18.20
C SER A 176 -7.46 -7.09 18.74
N GLY A 177 -8.34 -8.11 18.69
CA GLY A 177 -9.67 -8.05 19.29
C GLY A 177 -10.81 -7.52 18.42
N SER A 178 -10.54 -6.90 17.26
CA SER A 178 -11.60 -6.51 16.33
C SER A 178 -12.00 -7.69 15.44
N MET A 179 -13.23 -8.18 15.59
CA MET A 179 -13.70 -9.31 14.78
C MET A 179 -13.85 -8.93 13.30
N PHE A 180 -13.37 -9.81 12.41
CA PHE A 180 -13.59 -9.77 10.96
C PHE A 180 -13.03 -8.56 10.20
N GLN A 181 -11.99 -7.90 10.71
CA GLN A 181 -11.33 -6.81 9.99
C GLN A 181 -10.19 -7.31 9.10
N MET A 182 -10.06 -6.68 7.93
CA MET A 182 -8.92 -6.85 7.03
C MET A 182 -8.09 -5.57 7.01
N VAL A 183 -6.79 -5.70 7.26
CA VAL A 183 -5.81 -4.61 7.14
C VAL A 183 -4.99 -4.84 5.88
N ALA A 184 -5.12 -3.95 4.90
CA ALA A 184 -4.35 -4.02 3.66
C ALA A 184 -2.97 -3.37 3.88
N VAL A 185 -1.89 -4.08 3.55
CA VAL A 185 -0.51 -3.66 3.79
C VAL A 185 0.28 -3.67 2.48
N PHE A 186 0.63 -2.49 1.99
CA PHE A 186 1.40 -2.28 0.77
C PHE A 186 2.90 -2.22 1.07
N VAL A 187 3.66 -3.13 0.47
CA VAL A 187 5.10 -3.31 0.71
C VAL A 187 5.83 -3.59 -0.59
N ASP A 188 7.11 -3.23 -0.66
CA ASP A 188 7.94 -3.53 -1.83
C ASP A 188 8.08 -5.06 -1.98
N LYS A 189 7.97 -5.58 -3.21
CA LYS A 189 8.00 -7.03 -3.46
C LYS A 189 9.26 -7.73 -2.95
N CYS A 190 10.39 -7.02 -2.85
CA CYS A 190 11.64 -7.56 -2.30
C CYS A 190 11.50 -8.03 -0.84
N LEU A 191 10.48 -7.57 -0.10
CA LEU A 191 10.20 -7.97 1.28
C LEU A 191 9.44 -9.29 1.42
N ASP A 192 8.96 -9.89 0.32
CA ASP A 192 8.10 -11.09 0.37
C ASP A 192 8.71 -12.24 1.19
N ASN A 193 9.98 -12.57 0.95
CA ASN A 193 10.66 -13.65 1.68
C ASN A 193 10.84 -13.33 3.17
N VAL A 194 11.14 -12.07 3.50
CA VAL A 194 11.32 -11.62 4.89
C VAL A 194 9.99 -11.65 5.63
N LEU A 195 8.91 -11.22 4.99
CA LEU A 195 7.56 -11.25 5.54
C LEU A 195 7.06 -12.69 5.75
N LYS A 196 7.34 -13.59 4.81
CA LYS A 196 7.08 -15.03 4.97
C LYS A 196 7.86 -15.61 6.16
N GLY A 197 9.14 -15.25 6.31
CA GLY A 197 9.96 -15.62 7.45
C GLY A 197 9.40 -15.11 8.79
N ALA A 198 9.00 -13.83 8.84
CA ALA A 198 8.44 -13.18 10.03
C ALA A 198 7.02 -13.68 10.42
N THR A 199 6.36 -14.40 9.51
CA THR A 199 5.04 -15.01 9.75
C THR A 199 5.10 -16.51 10.07
N VAL A 200 6.30 -17.11 10.07
CA VAL A 200 6.52 -18.50 10.47
C VAL A 200 5.97 -18.75 11.89
N GLY A 201 5.19 -19.82 12.04
CA GLY A 201 4.50 -20.14 13.31
C GLY A 201 3.11 -19.51 13.47
N SER A 202 2.68 -18.65 12.54
CA SER A 202 1.27 -18.20 12.43
C SER A 202 0.44 -19.21 11.62
N TRP A 203 -0.88 -18.98 11.47
CA TRP A 203 -1.68 -19.78 10.55
C TRP A 203 -1.10 -19.69 9.12
N PRO A 204 -1.23 -20.75 8.29
CA PRO A 204 -0.65 -20.77 6.97
C PRO A 204 -1.08 -19.56 6.16
N ALA A 205 -0.11 -18.86 5.56
CA ALA A 205 -0.39 -17.82 4.59
C ALA A 205 -1.18 -18.42 3.41
N PHE A 206 -2.21 -17.71 2.95
CA PHE A 206 -3.00 -18.11 1.80
C PHE A 206 -3.08 -16.98 0.78
N LYS A 207 -3.21 -17.35 -0.49
CA LYS A 207 -3.37 -16.37 -1.56
C LYS A 207 -4.77 -15.77 -1.46
N VAL A 208 -4.86 -14.44 -1.36
CA VAL A 208 -6.14 -13.76 -1.46
C VAL A 208 -6.57 -13.77 -2.91
N HIS A 209 -7.75 -14.34 -3.17
CA HIS A 209 -8.34 -14.27 -4.49
C HIS A 209 -9.11 -12.95 -4.63
N VAL A 210 -8.51 -12.00 -5.32
CA VAL A 210 -9.18 -10.78 -5.76
C VAL A 210 -9.77 -11.06 -7.15
N PRO A 211 -11.09 -10.94 -7.35
CA PRO A 211 -11.70 -11.14 -8.66
C PRO A 211 -11.10 -10.18 -9.70
N SER A 212 -10.79 -10.66 -10.91
CA SER A 212 -10.28 -9.79 -11.99
C SER A 212 -11.32 -8.72 -12.34
N VAL A 213 -10.94 -7.44 -12.24
CA VAL A 213 -11.59 -6.38 -13.00
C VAL A 213 -10.64 -6.09 -14.15
N GLY A 214 -10.93 -6.62 -15.34
CA GLY A 214 -10.02 -6.57 -16.48
C GLY A 214 -9.43 -5.17 -16.68
N ILE A 215 -8.10 -5.06 -16.69
CA ILE A 215 -7.42 -3.82 -17.04
C ILE A 215 -7.20 -3.83 -18.55
N SER A 216 -7.82 -2.91 -19.27
CA SER A 216 -7.44 -2.69 -20.66
C SER A 216 -6.05 -2.02 -20.70
N PRO A 217 -5.05 -2.61 -21.39
CA PRO A 217 -3.74 -1.97 -21.55
C PRO A 217 -3.82 -0.66 -22.35
N PHE A 218 -4.91 -0.47 -23.11
CA PHE A 218 -5.20 0.74 -23.89
C PHE A 218 -6.59 1.27 -23.51
N ILE A 219 -6.65 2.20 -22.57
CA ILE A 219 -7.78 3.14 -22.51
C ILE A 219 -7.22 4.48 -22.98
N LEU A 220 -7.38 4.75 -24.27
CA LEU A 220 -7.48 6.12 -24.73
C LEU A 220 -8.87 6.57 -24.26
N GLU A 221 -8.93 7.46 -23.27
CA GLU A 221 -10.21 8.10 -22.94
C GLU A 221 -10.75 8.71 -24.23
N LYS A 222 -11.87 8.16 -24.73
CA LYS A 222 -12.63 8.84 -25.79
C LYS A 222 -13.18 10.11 -25.14
N PHE A 223 -12.65 11.24 -25.56
CA PHE A 223 -13.30 12.52 -25.34
C PHE A 223 -14.51 12.56 -26.27
N GLU A 224 -15.72 12.66 -25.70
CA GLU A 224 -16.88 13.16 -26.43
C GLU A 224 -16.66 14.66 -26.70
N GLU A 225 -17.04 15.08 -27.91
CA GLU A 225 -16.74 16.37 -28.57
C GLU A 225 -17.13 17.62 -27.78
#